data_AF-A0A5M9RB33-F1
#
_entry.id   AF-A0A5M9RB33-F1
#
_cell.length_a   1.000
_cell.length_b   1.000
_cell.length_c   1.000
_cell.angle_alpha   90.00
_cell.angle_beta   90.00
_cell.angle_gamma   90.00
#
_symmetry.space_group_name_H-M   'P 1'
#
loop_
_entity.id
_entity.type
_entity.pdbx_description
1 polymer ?
#
loop_
_entity_poly.entity_id
_entity_poly.type
_entity_poly.pdbx_seq_one_letter_code
_entity_poly.pdbx_strand_id
1 'polypeptide(L)'
;MSGHPHADLMAKAAEIAKTDQYWQRHFEEKFHSTDKWNPMSDVFFQTHREYRLKPRYIDINGHQVPEPVREPPEIGRCYVIADITIKGLCTQIWQGDDGDVFLLQCGLIHLSAEAAEAHIVALLSFTQK
;
A
#
# COMPACT_ATOMS: atom_id res chain seq x y z
N MET A 1 28.19 -7.35 3.27
CA MET A 1 27.80 -6.66 2.02
C MET A 1 26.30 -6.51 2.04
N SER A 2 25.76 -5.28 2.00
CA SER A 2 24.33 -5.13 1.76
C SER A 2 24.04 -5.53 0.32
N GLY A 3 22.99 -6.32 0.09
CA GLY A 3 22.55 -6.68 -1.26
C GLY A 3 22.07 -5.46 -2.05
N HIS A 4 21.55 -5.70 -3.26
CA HIS A 4 20.92 -4.64 -4.05
C HIS A 4 19.79 -3.96 -3.25
N PRO A 5 19.67 -2.61 -3.25
CA PRO A 5 18.69 -1.90 -2.43
C PRO A 5 17.23 -2.25 -2.75
N HIS A 6 16.98 -2.85 -3.91
CA HIS A 6 15.66 -3.25 -4.39
C HIS A 6 15.47 -4.77 -4.48
N ALA A 7 16.23 -5.55 -3.71
CA ALA A 7 16.20 -7.02 -3.79
C ALA A 7 14.77 -7.60 -3.69
N ASP A 8 13.94 -7.10 -2.77
CA ASP A 8 12.55 -7.57 -2.60
C ASP A 8 11.66 -7.24 -3.81
N LEU A 9 11.82 -6.05 -4.38
CA LEU A 9 11.08 -5.65 -5.59
C LEU A 9 11.52 -6.46 -6.81
N MET A 10 12.81 -6.78 -6.91
CA MET A 10 13.33 -7.66 -7.96
C MET A 10 12.78 -9.08 -7.84
N ALA A 11 12.69 -9.62 -6.61
CA ALA A 11 12.06 -10.91 -6.38
C ALA A 11 10.58 -10.88 -6.77
N LYS A 12 9.85 -9.83 -6.41
CA LYS A 12 8.44 -9.65 -6.81
C LYS A 12 8.27 -9.52 -8.32
N ALA A 13 9.15 -8.76 -8.97
CA ALA A 13 9.17 -8.61 -10.43
C ALA A 13 9.38 -9.96 -11.11
N ALA A 14 10.33 -10.77 -10.62
CA ALA A 14 10.57 -12.12 -11.13
C ALA A 14 9.34 -13.03 -10.98
N GLU A 15 8.62 -12.96 -9.86
CA GLU A 15 7.37 -13.71 -9.67
C GLU A 15 6.27 -13.28 -10.66
N ILE A 16 6.05 -11.97 -10.83
CA ILE A 16 5.04 -11.44 -11.78
C ILE A 16 5.42 -11.82 -13.23
N ALA A 17 6.71 -11.74 -13.56
CA ALA A 17 7.24 -12.03 -14.91
C ALA A 17 7.01 -13.48 -15.35
N LYS A 18 6.74 -14.42 -14.42
CA LYS A 18 6.35 -15.80 -14.76
C LYS A 18 5.03 -15.86 -15.53
N THR A 19 4.13 -14.90 -15.32
CA THR A 19 2.78 -14.89 -15.91
C THR A 19 2.47 -13.64 -16.73
N ASP A 20 3.23 -12.55 -16.58
CA ASP A 20 3.02 -11.30 -17.30
C ASP A 20 4.35 -10.78 -17.90
N GLN A 21 4.46 -10.83 -19.23
CA GLN A 21 5.63 -10.33 -19.97
C GLN A 21 5.86 -8.82 -19.76
N TYR A 22 4.82 -8.06 -19.39
CA TYR A 22 4.88 -6.63 -19.12
C TYR A 22 4.88 -6.32 -17.62
N TRP A 23 5.54 -7.18 -16.82
CA TRP A 23 5.65 -7.07 -15.37
C TRP A 23 6.02 -5.67 -14.87
N GLN A 24 6.82 -4.90 -15.63
CA GLN A 24 7.23 -3.56 -15.27
C GLN A 24 6.06 -2.58 -15.11
N ARG A 25 4.92 -2.82 -15.77
CA ARG A 25 3.70 -1.99 -15.65
C ARG A 25 3.07 -2.04 -14.26
N HIS A 26 3.43 -3.03 -13.45
CA HIS A 26 3.00 -3.16 -12.05
C HIS A 26 3.84 -2.32 -11.10
N PHE A 27 4.85 -1.61 -11.59
CA PHE A 27 5.75 -0.80 -10.79
C PHE A 27 5.69 0.68 -11.20
N GLU A 28 6.02 1.52 -10.23
CA GLU A 28 6.28 2.95 -10.43
C GLU A 28 7.71 3.26 -10.03
N GLU A 29 8.30 4.24 -10.70
CA GLU A 29 9.62 4.78 -10.42
C GLU A 29 9.53 6.27 -10.09
N LYS A 30 10.41 6.71 -9.19
CA LYS A 30 10.53 8.11 -8.81
C LYS A 30 11.89 8.64 -9.24
N PHE A 31 11.87 9.69 -10.04
CA PHE A 31 13.08 10.42 -10.40
C PHE A 31 13.40 11.43 -9.29
N HIS A 32 14.68 11.47 -8.88
CA HIS A 32 15.17 12.48 -7.93
C HIS A 32 14.83 13.92 -8.34
N SER A 33 14.66 14.19 -9.65
CA SER A 33 14.37 15.53 -10.17
C SER A 33 12.90 15.94 -10.13
N THR A 34 11.95 15.02 -10.00
CA THR A 34 10.51 15.35 -10.13
C THR A 34 9.71 15.14 -8.86
N ASP A 35 10.26 14.43 -7.88
CA ASP A 35 9.59 14.00 -6.63
C ASP A 35 8.23 13.31 -6.85
N LYS A 36 7.97 12.82 -8.08
CA LYS A 36 6.70 12.19 -8.47
C LYS A 36 6.92 10.74 -8.87
N TRP A 37 5.97 9.90 -8.48
CA TRP A 37 5.86 8.53 -8.95
C TRP A 37 5.33 8.51 -10.38
N ASN A 38 6.05 7.84 -11.27
CA ASN A 38 5.70 7.65 -12.67
C ASN A 38 5.65 6.15 -12.99
N PRO A 39 4.88 5.70 -13.98
CA PRO A 39 4.94 4.32 -14.44
C PRO A 39 6.39 3.93 -14.78
N MET A 40 6.84 2.76 -14.31
CA MET A 40 8.18 2.28 -14.62
C MET A 40 8.33 2.09 -16.13
N SER A 41 9.35 2.72 -16.70
CA SER A 41 9.62 2.70 -18.14
C SER A 41 10.70 1.68 -18.53
N ASP A 42 11.63 1.40 -17.62
CA ASP A 42 12.74 0.48 -17.83
C ASP A 42 12.37 -0.98 -17.48
N VAL A 43 13.19 -1.93 -17.95
CA VAL A 43 13.05 -3.37 -17.64
C VAL A 43 14.02 -3.84 -16.55
N PHE A 44 14.63 -2.90 -15.82
CA PHE A 44 15.60 -3.20 -14.75
C PHE A 44 15.55 -2.14 -13.65
N PHE A 45 15.97 -2.53 -12.44
CA PHE A 45 16.03 -1.65 -11.28
C PHE A 45 17.37 -0.93 -11.23
N GLN A 46 17.36 0.40 -11.24
CA GLN A 46 18.55 1.22 -11.07
C GLN A 46 18.80 1.49 -9.58
N THR A 47 20.03 1.27 -9.11
CA THR A 47 20.38 1.43 -7.67
C THR A 47 20.13 2.82 -7.08
N HIS A 48 20.06 3.86 -7.93
CA HIS A 48 19.94 5.26 -7.53
C HIS A 48 18.53 5.84 -7.76
N ARG A 49 17.54 5.00 -8.07
CA ARG A 49 16.14 5.40 -8.23
C ARG A 49 15.30 4.74 -7.14
N GLU A 50 14.18 5.36 -6.80
CA GLU A 50 13.21 4.72 -5.95
C GLU A 50 12.17 4.00 -6.80
N TYR A 51 11.78 2.81 -6.37
CA TYR A 51 10.77 1.99 -7.02
C TYR A 51 9.74 1.55 -5.99
N ARG A 52 8.50 1.37 -6.45
CA ARG A 52 7.44 0.73 -5.67
C ARG A 52 6.52 -0.07 -6.58
N LEU A 53 5.78 -1.01 -6.00
CA LEU A 53 4.60 -1.53 -6.68
C LEU A 53 3.57 -0.40 -6.85
N LYS A 54 2.95 -0.36 -8.03
CA LYS A 54 1.86 0.56 -8.33
C LYS A 54 0.75 0.35 -7.30
N PRO A 55 0.37 1.39 -6.55
CA PRO A 55 -0.72 1.27 -5.58
C PRO A 55 -2.00 0.82 -6.29
N ARG A 56 -2.67 -0.18 -5.73
CA ARG A 56 -4.02 -0.56 -6.15
C ARG A 56 -5.00 0.33 -5.40
N TYR A 57 -6.10 0.70 -6.04
CA TYR A 57 -7.17 1.50 -5.44
C TYR A 57 -8.48 0.74 -5.52
N ILE A 58 -9.31 0.94 -4.50
CA ILE A 58 -10.71 0.54 -4.47
C ILE A 58 -11.59 1.79 -4.53
N ASP A 59 -12.77 1.66 -5.15
CA ASP A 59 -13.77 2.72 -5.14
C ASP A 59 -14.71 2.53 -3.94
N ILE A 60 -14.81 3.56 -3.10
CA ILE A 60 -15.77 3.62 -2.00
C ILE A 60 -16.57 4.91 -2.19
N ASN A 61 -17.82 4.78 -2.65
CA ASN A 61 -18.72 5.91 -2.89
C ASN A 61 -18.13 7.00 -3.82
N GLY A 62 -17.40 6.62 -4.87
CA GLY A 62 -16.74 7.55 -5.79
C GLY A 62 -15.41 8.12 -5.30
N HIS A 63 -14.95 7.71 -4.12
CA HIS A 63 -13.62 8.04 -3.61
C HIS A 63 -12.63 6.92 -3.93
N GLN A 64 -11.49 7.28 -4.52
CA GLN A 64 -10.39 6.36 -4.77
C GLN A 64 -9.57 6.18 -3.49
N VAL A 65 -9.64 5.00 -2.91
CA VAL A 65 -8.97 4.65 -1.64
C VAL A 65 -7.86 3.65 -1.94
N PRO A 66 -6.61 3.88 -1.51
CA PRO A 66 -5.57 2.87 -1.62
C PRO A 66 -6.03 1.54 -1.03
N GLU A 67 -5.76 0.44 -1.72
CA GLU A 67 -6.24 -0.88 -1.30
C GLU A 67 -5.71 -1.21 0.11
N PRO A 68 -6.59 -1.56 1.07
CA PRO A 68 -6.19 -1.97 2.40
C PRO A 68 -5.28 -3.21 2.36
N VAL A 69 -4.52 -3.40 3.44
CA VAL A 69 -3.71 -4.61 3.63
C VAL A 69 -4.61 -5.84 3.57
N ARG A 70 -4.18 -6.86 2.82
CA ARG A 70 -4.92 -8.13 2.64
C ARG A 70 -4.27 -9.33 3.33
N GLU A 71 -2.98 -9.22 3.62
CA GLU A 71 -2.19 -10.26 4.27
C GLU A 71 -1.71 -9.76 5.63
N PRO A 72 -1.61 -10.62 6.66
CA PRO A 72 -1.09 -10.24 7.97
C PRO A 72 0.26 -9.50 7.87
N PRO A 73 0.38 -8.30 8.46
CA PRO A 73 1.68 -7.66 8.68
C PRO A 73 2.61 -8.51 9.55
N GLU A 74 3.89 -8.14 9.57
CA GLU A 74 4.85 -8.70 10.52
C GLU A 74 4.46 -8.34 11.96
N ILE A 75 4.67 -9.25 12.91
CA ILE A 75 4.48 -8.96 14.34
C ILE A 75 5.36 -7.79 14.75
N GLY A 76 4.78 -6.81 15.45
CA GLY A 76 5.44 -5.57 15.84
C GLY A 76 5.35 -4.45 14.80
N ARG A 77 4.75 -4.70 13.63
CA ARG A 77 4.58 -3.66 12.60
C ARG A 77 3.47 -2.69 12.99
N CYS A 78 3.77 -1.40 12.97
CA CYS A 78 2.75 -0.36 13.11
C CYS A 78 1.83 -0.32 11.88
N TYR A 79 0.53 -0.16 12.13
CA TYR A 79 -0.48 0.05 11.11
C TYR A 79 -1.48 1.12 11.57
N VAL A 80 -2.25 1.67 10.62
CA VAL A 80 -3.24 2.71 10.85
C VAL A 80 -4.59 2.22 10.36
N ILE A 81 -5.65 2.46 11.13
CA ILE A 81 -7.03 2.12 10.77
C ILE A 81 -7.88 3.36 10.55
N ALA A 82 -8.81 3.23 9.61
CA ALA A 82 -9.93 4.15 9.44
C ALA A 82 -11.02 3.79 10.48
N ASP A 83 -11.05 4.51 11.60
CA ASP A 83 -11.94 4.23 12.72
C ASP A 83 -13.18 5.13 12.69
N ILE A 84 -14.32 4.54 12.35
CA ILE A 84 -15.62 5.22 12.28
C ILE A 84 -16.18 5.59 13.65
N THR A 85 -15.73 4.96 14.75
CA THR A 85 -16.23 5.23 16.11
C THR A 85 -15.73 6.56 16.63
N ILE A 86 -14.49 6.91 16.29
CA ILE A 86 -13.87 8.22 16.57
C ILE A 86 -13.90 9.16 15.36
N LYS A 87 -14.40 8.69 14.21
CA LYS A 87 -14.44 9.40 12.92
C LYS A 87 -13.06 9.92 12.50
N GLY A 88 -12.03 9.08 12.65
CA GLY A 88 -10.65 9.49 12.46
C GLY A 88 -9.71 8.31 12.28
N LEU A 89 -8.44 8.55 12.59
CA LEU A 89 -7.38 7.55 12.48
C LEU A 89 -7.01 7.01 13.85
N CYS A 90 -6.76 5.71 13.93
CA CYS A 90 -6.14 5.08 15.09
C CYS A 90 -4.91 4.30 14.64
N THR A 91 -3.80 4.46 15.36
CA THR A 91 -2.55 3.74 15.09
C THR A 91 -2.39 2.63 16.10
N GLN A 92 -2.08 1.42 15.62
CA GLN A 92 -1.89 0.23 16.43
C GLN A 92 -0.64 -0.53 15.98
N ILE A 93 -0.23 -1.53 16.77
CA ILE A 93 0.91 -2.40 16.48
C ILE A 93 0.35 -3.80 16.28
N TRP A 94 0.62 -4.41 15.13
CA TRP A 94 0.18 -5.76 14.83
C TRP A 94 0.80 -6.76 15.81
N GLN A 95 -0.03 -7.40 16.62
CA GLN A 95 0.30 -8.55 17.46
C GLN A 95 -0.25 -9.86 16.89
N GLY A 96 -1.19 -9.77 15.94
CA GLY A 96 -1.89 -10.92 15.36
C GLY A 96 -2.94 -11.49 16.29
N ASP A 97 -3.50 -10.67 17.19
CA ASP A 97 -4.62 -11.07 18.05
C ASP A 97 -5.97 -11.06 17.30
N ASP A 98 -7.04 -11.46 17.98
CA ASP A 98 -8.37 -11.55 17.37
C ASP A 98 -8.88 -10.18 16.86
N GLY A 99 -8.47 -9.07 17.50
CA GLY A 99 -8.85 -7.72 17.10
C GLY A 99 -8.12 -7.30 15.83
N ASP A 100 -6.82 -7.53 15.77
CA ASP A 100 -5.98 -7.34 14.59
C ASP A 100 -6.54 -8.12 13.38
N VAL A 101 -6.82 -9.42 13.58
CA VAL A 101 -7.36 -10.29 12.52
C VAL A 101 -8.73 -9.82 12.07
N PHE A 102 -9.60 -9.39 12.99
CA PHE A 102 -10.90 -8.83 12.64
C PHE A 102 -10.77 -7.57 11.78
N LEU A 103 -9.91 -6.62 12.16
CA LEU A 103 -9.66 -5.39 11.41
C LEU A 103 -9.08 -5.66 10.01
N LEU A 104 -8.20 -6.66 9.90
CA LEU A 104 -7.66 -7.12 8.62
C LEU A 104 -8.77 -7.66 7.70
N GLN A 105 -9.64 -8.53 8.22
CA GLN A 105 -10.75 -9.12 7.48
C GLN A 105 -11.77 -8.07 7.03
N CYS A 106 -12.01 -7.04 7.85
CA CYS A 106 -12.84 -5.89 7.48
C CYS A 106 -12.20 -5.00 6.41
N GLY A 107 -10.89 -5.16 6.13
CA GLY A 107 -10.17 -4.31 5.18
C GLY A 107 -10.00 -2.87 5.67
N LEU A 108 -9.78 -2.68 6.97
CA LEU A 108 -9.62 -1.34 7.56
C LEU A 108 -8.15 -0.95 7.80
N ILE A 109 -7.23 -1.91 7.64
CA ILE A 109 -5.80 -1.74 7.94
C ILE A 109 -5.05 -1.12 6.75
N HIS A 110 -4.27 -0.06 7.05
CA HIS A 110 -3.36 0.59 6.11
C HIS A 110 -1.96 0.74 6.72
N LEU A 111 -0.94 0.78 5.85
CA LEU A 111 0.45 0.99 6.27
C LEU A 111 0.89 2.46 6.20
N SER A 112 0.00 3.36 5.81
CA SER A 112 0.24 4.81 5.82
C SER A 112 -0.98 5.57 6.32
N ALA A 113 -0.75 6.72 6.94
CA ALA A 113 -1.81 7.57 7.47
C ALA A 113 -2.66 8.16 6.35
N GLU A 114 -2.04 8.53 5.22
CA GLU A 114 -2.73 9.11 4.05
C GLU A 114 -3.71 8.12 3.42
N ALA A 115 -3.35 6.83 3.38
CA ALA A 115 -4.23 5.78 2.88
C ALA A 115 -5.42 5.55 3.82
N ALA A 116 -5.18 5.53 5.13
CA ALA A 116 -6.24 5.44 6.13
C ALA A 116 -7.15 6.69 6.12
N GLU A 117 -6.58 7.88 5.88
CA GLU A 117 -7.32 9.14 5.77
C GLU A 117 -8.25 9.14 4.55
N ALA A 118 -7.75 8.73 3.39
CA ALA A 118 -8.59 8.55 2.21
C ALA A 118 -9.74 7.56 2.48
N HIS A 119 -9.46 6.48 3.21
CA HIS A 119 -10.46 5.48 3.56
C HIS A 119 -11.52 6.04 4.53
N ILE A 120 -11.14 6.72 5.61
CA ILE A 120 -12.13 7.26 6.57
C ILE A 120 -12.98 8.37 5.94
N VAL A 121 -12.39 9.23 5.08
CA VAL A 121 -13.15 10.22 4.31
C VAL A 121 -14.20 9.54 3.43
N ALA A 122 -13.81 8.47 2.74
CA ALA A 122 -14.72 7.70 1.89
C ALA A 122 -15.85 7.04 2.70
N LEU A 123 -15.56 6.45 3.87
CA LEU A 123 -16.59 5.87 4.74
C LEU A 123 -17.54 6.92 5.30
N LEU A 124 -17.02 8.08 5.74
CA LEU A 124 -17.85 9.15 6.27
C LEU A 124 -18.73 9.80 5.19
N SER A 125 -18.33 9.75 3.91
CA SER A 125 -19.10 10.29 2.78
C SER A 125 -20.52 9.70 2.67
N PHE A 126 -20.76 8.49 3.17
CA PHE A 126 -22.11 7.90 3.22
C PHE A 126 -23.06 8.62 4.19
N THR A 127 -22.52 9.42 5.12
CA THR A 127 -23.28 10.06 6.21
C THR A 127 -23.20 11.58 6.19
N GLN A 128 -22.29 12.15 5.42
CA GLN A 128 -22.19 13.60 5.23
C GLN A 128 -23.33 14.05 4.30
N LYS A 129 -24.03 15.12 4.71
CA LYS A 129 -25.08 15.79 3.93
C LYS A 129 -24.58 17.17 3.49
#